data_AF-A0A972DCK7-F1
#
_entry.id   AF-A0A972DCK7-F1
#
_cell.length_a   1.000
_cell.length_b   1.000
_cell.length_c   1.000
_cell.angle_alpha   90.00
_cell.angle_beta   90.00
_cell.angle_gamma   90.00
#
_symmetry.space_group_name_H-M   'P 1'
#
loop_
_entity.id
_entity.type
_entity.pdbx_description
1 polymer ?
#
loop_
_entity_poly.entity_id
_entity_poly.type
_entity_poly.pdbx_seq_one_letter_code
_entity_poly.pdbx_strand_id
1 'polypeptide(L)'
;MKKILLPMLAALLVVGLVVDAVDAQAKKGGKKSSNPNRPPDESAVAADLAGIQFGWTRKQVMDHLRRQVRLSYEDKLKRAPGAIEEHNIRHEMNEAMRRLREGYFEFNGNTTGFDHSYLRGEFVHRNQESMIRHRTPQSEDHYFFIQGDHFWKLFRAFHASVFQGASFQDFCAALEERYGRGRWREGEIGPDGAHGRWLEWESRKYRVRAIDNSTFYGFYSLVFEDMDIVRRLDQLRPRRGPEGPRRHALVESVTDDVESVIVKDDHADVADRLTGRASTPSSSGSSSQSKRR
;
A
#
# COMPACT_ATOMS: atom_id res chain seq x y z
N MET A 1 28.34 -34.16 5.52
CA MET A 1 28.10 -32.71 5.45
C MET A 1 26.80 -32.46 4.71
N LYS A 2 25.68 -32.25 5.42
CA LYS A 2 24.37 -31.93 4.85
C LYS A 2 23.82 -30.76 5.66
N LYS A 3 23.71 -29.59 5.02
CA LYS A 3 23.13 -28.38 5.62
C LYS A 3 21.62 -28.56 5.66
N ILE A 4 21.04 -28.59 6.87
CA ILE A 4 19.60 -28.63 7.09
C ILE A 4 19.18 -27.16 7.28
N LEU A 5 18.52 -26.59 6.27
CA LEU A 5 17.78 -25.33 6.43
C LEU A 5 16.47 -25.64 7.15
N LEU A 6 16.30 -25.09 8.36
CA LEU A 6 15.02 -25.06 9.07
C LEU A 6 14.21 -23.84 8.60
N PRO A 7 12.89 -23.97 8.33
CA PRO A 7 12.05 -22.84 7.97
C PRO A 7 11.70 -22.03 9.22
N MET A 8 11.91 -20.73 9.12
CA MET A 8 11.64 -19.74 10.16
C MET A 8 10.18 -19.28 10.06
N LEU A 9 9.52 -19.24 11.22
CA LEU A 9 8.11 -18.89 11.42
C LEU A 9 7.79 -17.52 10.80
N ALA A 10 7.09 -17.54 9.67
CA ALA A 10 6.49 -16.37 9.06
C ALA A 10 4.99 -16.61 8.97
N ALA A 11 4.20 -15.76 9.62
CA ALA A 11 2.82 -15.52 9.19
C ALA A 11 2.89 -14.72 7.87
N LEU A 12 3.45 -15.38 6.85
CA LEU A 12 3.44 -14.94 5.47
C LEU A 12 2.13 -15.44 4.87
N LEU A 13 1.52 -14.63 4.04
CA LEU A 13 0.58 -15.08 3.03
C LEU A 13 1.35 -16.04 2.09
N VAL A 14 1.53 -17.29 2.52
CA VAL A 14 2.07 -18.37 1.68
C VAL A 14 0.92 -18.81 0.80
N VAL A 15 0.71 -18.10 -0.29
CA VAL A 15 0.06 -18.69 -1.47
C VAL A 15 1.13 -19.59 -2.08
N GLY A 16 1.16 -20.84 -1.65
CA GLY A 16 1.95 -21.87 -2.29
C GLY A 16 1.29 -22.24 -3.61
N LEU A 17 1.64 -21.55 -4.70
CA LEU A 17 1.39 -22.06 -6.04
C LEU A 17 2.35 -23.22 -6.31
N VAL A 18 1.94 -24.42 -5.91
CA VAL A 18 2.52 -25.66 -6.45
C VAL A 18 1.79 -25.93 -7.78
N VAL A 19 2.39 -25.50 -8.88
CA VAL A 19 2.04 -26.00 -10.21
C VAL A 19 2.65 -27.39 -10.38
N ASP A 20 1.96 -28.40 -9.87
CA ASP A 20 2.17 -29.77 -10.34
C ASP A 20 1.33 -29.96 -11.62
N ALA A 21 2.00 -30.02 -12.75
CA ALA A 21 1.44 -30.58 -13.97
C ALA A 21 1.10 -32.04 -13.71
N VAL A 22 -0.20 -32.34 -13.59
CA VAL A 22 -0.70 -33.71 -13.51
C VAL A 22 -1.62 -33.99 -14.69
N ASP A 23 -1.14 -34.94 -15.51
CA ASP A 23 -1.86 -35.64 -16.53
C ASP A 23 -3.25 -36.11 -16.08
N ALA A 24 -4.17 -36.06 -17.04
CA ALA A 24 -5.55 -36.45 -16.89
C ALA A 24 -5.69 -37.93 -16.47
N GLN A 25 -6.13 -38.18 -15.24
CA GLN A 25 -6.88 -39.40 -14.95
C GLN A 25 -7.90 -39.21 -13.83
N ALA A 26 -9.15 -39.50 -14.19
CA ALA A 26 -10.35 -39.27 -13.42
C ALA A 26 -10.35 -39.92 -12.02
N LYS A 27 -10.59 -39.10 -10.99
CA LYS A 27 -11.30 -39.52 -9.77
C LYS A 27 -12.35 -38.48 -9.41
N LYS A 28 -13.62 -38.92 -9.45
CA LYS A 28 -14.81 -38.22 -8.96
C LYS A 28 -14.66 -37.90 -7.47
N GLY A 29 -14.05 -36.76 -7.14
CA GLY A 29 -14.24 -36.06 -5.88
C GLY A 29 -15.36 -35.06 -6.05
N GLY A 30 -16.42 -35.17 -5.26
CA GLY A 30 -17.57 -34.27 -5.35
C GLY A 30 -17.12 -32.81 -5.32
N LYS A 31 -17.43 -32.07 -6.39
CA LYS A 31 -17.41 -30.61 -6.40
C LYS A 31 -18.27 -30.19 -5.21
N LYS A 32 -17.64 -29.75 -4.11
CA LYS A 32 -18.32 -29.02 -3.04
C LYS A 32 -19.06 -27.90 -3.76
N SER A 33 -20.38 -28.03 -3.86
CA SER A 33 -21.25 -26.96 -4.33
C SER A 33 -20.98 -25.77 -3.43
N SER A 34 -20.18 -24.81 -3.91
CA SER A 34 -19.97 -23.56 -3.21
C SER A 34 -21.26 -22.78 -3.36
N ASN A 35 -22.13 -22.89 -2.34
CA ASN A 35 -23.33 -22.09 -2.25
C ASN A 35 -22.90 -20.62 -2.41
N PRO A 36 -23.31 -19.92 -3.48
CA PRO A 36 -22.90 -18.55 -3.76
C PRO A 36 -23.38 -17.55 -2.70
N ASN A 37 -24.23 -18.01 -1.78
CA ASN A 37 -24.74 -17.23 -0.67
C ASN A 37 -24.09 -17.56 0.68
N ARG A 38 -23.02 -18.37 0.72
CA ARG A 38 -22.28 -18.61 1.95
C ARG A 38 -21.49 -17.33 2.31
N PRO A 39 -21.57 -16.84 3.56
CA PRO A 39 -20.72 -15.74 4.01
C PRO A 39 -19.23 -16.12 3.90
N PRO A 40 -18.33 -15.14 3.74
CA PRO A 40 -16.90 -15.42 3.68
C PRO A 40 -16.41 -16.05 4.98
N ASP A 41 -15.26 -16.72 4.91
CA ASP A 41 -14.55 -17.19 6.10
C ASP A 41 -14.01 -15.99 6.91
N GLU A 42 -14.78 -15.56 7.91
CA GLU A 42 -14.43 -14.43 8.78
C GLU A 42 -13.13 -14.67 9.57
N SER A 43 -12.76 -15.93 9.83
CA SER A 43 -11.53 -16.26 10.55
C SER A 43 -10.30 -16.03 9.67
N ALA A 44 -10.39 -16.38 8.38
CA ALA A 44 -9.35 -16.10 7.40
C ALA A 44 -9.19 -14.59 7.15
N VAL A 45 -10.30 -13.85 7.07
CA VAL A 45 -10.26 -12.37 6.96
C VAL A 45 -9.61 -11.73 8.19
N ALA A 46 -9.97 -12.18 9.40
CA ALA A 46 -9.37 -11.68 10.64
C ALA A 46 -7.87 -12.02 10.75
N ALA A 47 -7.44 -13.17 10.22
CA ALA A 47 -6.03 -13.53 10.16
C ALA A 47 -5.23 -12.56 9.27
N ASP A 48 -5.81 -12.10 8.14
CA ASP A 48 -5.12 -11.20 7.20
C ASP A 48 -5.06 -9.73 7.66
N LEU A 49 -5.91 -9.36 8.63
CA LEU A 49 -5.76 -8.14 9.43
C LEU A 49 -4.60 -8.21 10.44
N ALA A 50 -3.90 -9.34 10.53
CA ALA A 50 -2.70 -9.54 11.35
C ALA A 50 -2.90 -9.18 12.83
N GLY A 51 -4.10 -9.41 13.38
CA GLY A 51 -4.43 -9.12 14.77
C GLY A 51 -4.74 -7.65 15.07
N ILE A 52 -4.81 -6.79 14.04
CA ILE A 52 -5.43 -5.46 14.15
C ILE A 52 -6.96 -5.65 14.10
N GLN A 53 -7.68 -4.92 14.95
CA GLN A 53 -9.13 -4.96 14.99
C GLN A 53 -9.70 -3.62 14.56
N PHE A 54 -10.80 -3.65 13.82
CA PHE A 54 -11.59 -2.45 13.56
C PHE A 54 -12.02 -1.79 14.86
N GLY A 55 -12.05 -0.46 14.81
CA GLY A 55 -12.31 0.43 15.91
C GLY A 55 -11.15 0.74 16.83
N TRP A 56 -9.96 0.18 16.59
CA TRP A 56 -8.75 0.62 17.28
C TRP A 56 -8.42 2.09 17.01
N THR A 57 -7.88 2.73 18.04
CA THR A 57 -7.25 4.05 17.95
C THR A 57 -5.98 4.02 17.09
N ARG A 58 -5.58 5.17 16.55
CA ARG A 58 -4.28 5.33 15.86
C ARG A 58 -3.13 4.89 16.74
N LYS A 59 -3.18 5.22 18.03
CA LYS A 59 -2.17 4.78 19.00
C LYS A 59 -2.10 3.26 19.08
N GLN A 60 -3.24 2.56 19.19
CA GLN A 60 -3.28 1.11 19.25
C GLN A 60 -2.73 0.46 17.96
N VAL A 61 -3.13 0.95 16.79
CA VAL A 61 -2.61 0.48 15.50
C VAL A 61 -1.10 0.74 15.41
N MET A 62 -0.64 1.96 15.68
CA MET A 62 0.78 2.33 15.68
C MET A 62 1.61 1.47 16.64
N ASP A 63 1.14 1.24 17.86
CA ASP A 63 1.81 0.41 18.86
C ASP A 63 1.89 -1.05 18.40
N HIS A 64 0.84 -1.57 17.74
CA HIS A 64 0.85 -2.89 17.14
C HIS A 64 1.89 -2.98 16.00
N LEU A 65 1.88 -2.05 15.06
CA LEU A 65 2.81 -2.04 13.94
C LEU A 65 4.26 -1.95 14.41
N ARG A 66 4.54 -1.10 15.42
CA ARG A 66 5.86 -1.03 16.06
C ARG A 66 6.32 -2.35 16.66
N ARG A 67 5.41 -3.13 17.25
CA ARG A 67 5.73 -4.47 17.75
C ARG A 67 6.05 -5.42 16.60
N GLN A 68 5.27 -5.40 15.52
CA GLN A 68 5.52 -6.22 14.33
C GLN A 68 6.88 -5.90 13.69
N VAL A 69 7.23 -4.62 13.56
CA VAL A 69 8.56 -4.21 13.09
C VAL A 69 9.63 -4.82 13.98
N ARG A 70 9.58 -4.65 15.31
CA ARG A 70 10.59 -5.26 16.20
C ARG A 70 10.69 -6.78 16.03
N LEU A 71 9.55 -7.48 16.04
CA LEU A 71 9.48 -8.94 15.88
C LEU A 71 10.16 -9.40 14.59
N SER A 72 9.99 -8.68 13.48
CA SER A 72 10.63 -9.02 12.19
C SER A 72 12.17 -8.92 12.19
N TYR A 73 12.76 -8.21 13.16
CA TYR A 73 14.22 -8.04 13.29
C TYR A 73 14.82 -8.91 14.39
N GLU A 74 14.03 -9.49 15.30
CA GLU A 74 14.54 -10.28 16.44
C GLU A 74 15.45 -11.42 16.00
N ASP A 75 15.04 -12.18 14.99
CA ASP A 75 15.81 -13.33 14.53
C ASP A 75 17.06 -12.93 13.74
N LYS A 76 17.06 -11.76 13.09
CA LYS A 76 18.27 -11.18 12.49
C LYS A 76 19.26 -10.79 13.58
N LEU A 77 18.79 -10.14 14.64
CA LEU A 77 19.62 -9.73 15.78
C LEU A 77 20.23 -10.93 16.52
N LYS A 78 19.44 -11.99 16.78
CA LYS A 78 19.93 -13.22 17.44
C LYS A 78 21.03 -13.93 16.65
N ARG A 79 21.03 -13.78 15.32
CA ARG A 79 21.98 -14.45 14.41
C ARG A 79 23.11 -13.53 13.94
N ALA A 80 23.19 -12.31 14.45
CA ALA A 80 24.23 -11.38 14.06
C ALA A 80 25.62 -11.93 14.45
N PRO A 81 26.57 -12.05 13.51
CA PRO A 81 27.89 -12.66 13.76
C PRO A 81 28.84 -11.78 14.57
N GLY A 82 28.47 -10.52 14.84
CA GLY A 82 29.29 -9.58 15.62
C GLY A 82 28.65 -8.22 15.80
N ALA A 83 29.31 -7.36 16.57
CA ALA A 83 28.78 -6.07 17.01
C ALA A 83 28.47 -5.09 15.86
N ILE A 84 29.24 -5.13 14.76
CA ILE A 84 29.01 -4.26 13.59
C ILE A 84 27.69 -4.65 12.90
N GLU A 85 27.48 -5.94 12.65
CA GLU A 85 26.26 -6.39 11.98
C GLU A 85 25.03 -6.19 12.87
N GLU A 86 25.16 -6.42 14.18
CA GLU A 86 24.12 -6.10 15.13
C GLU A 86 23.76 -4.60 15.10
N HIS A 87 24.77 -3.73 15.05
CA HIS A 87 24.56 -2.28 14.94
C HIS A 87 23.81 -1.91 13.66
N ASN A 88 24.20 -2.47 12.51
CA ASN A 88 23.53 -2.25 11.22
C ASN A 88 22.06 -2.68 11.27
N ILE A 89 21.78 -3.88 11.80
CA ILE A 89 20.41 -4.41 11.94
C ILE A 89 19.57 -3.50 12.87
N ARG A 90 20.15 -3.02 13.97
CA ARG A 90 19.48 -2.06 14.88
C ARG A 90 19.21 -0.73 14.19
N HIS A 91 20.14 -0.23 13.39
CA HIS A 91 19.96 0.98 12.61
C HIS A 91 18.82 0.83 11.61
N GLU A 92 18.79 -0.26 10.83
CA GLU A 92 17.69 -0.56 9.89
C GLU A 92 16.32 -0.64 10.59
N MET A 93 16.27 -1.30 11.75
CA MET A 93 15.06 -1.37 12.56
C MET A 93 14.60 0.02 13.01
N ASN A 94 15.52 0.87 13.48
CA ASN A 94 15.21 2.24 13.90
C ASN A 94 14.71 3.08 12.72
N GLU A 95 15.32 2.93 11.54
CA GLU A 95 14.86 3.58 10.31
C GLU A 95 13.46 3.09 9.88
N ALA A 96 13.16 1.81 10.01
CA ALA A 96 11.82 1.28 9.77
C ALA A 96 10.79 1.88 10.75
N MET A 97 11.15 2.00 12.03
CA MET A 97 10.31 2.62 13.07
C MET A 97 10.11 4.12 12.83
N ARG A 98 11.13 4.82 12.31
CA ARG A 98 11.06 6.23 11.92
C ARG A 98 10.11 6.41 10.73
N ARG A 99 10.30 5.65 9.65
CA ARG A 99 9.41 5.67 8.47
C ARG A 99 7.95 5.37 8.82
N LEU A 100 7.71 4.41 9.72
CA LEU A 100 6.36 4.11 10.19
C LEU A 100 5.73 5.30 10.93
N ARG A 101 6.49 6.01 11.78
CA ARG A 101 6.02 7.19 12.50
C ARG A 101 5.71 8.35 11.54
N GLU A 102 6.58 8.57 10.57
CA GLU A 102 6.44 9.60 9.53
C GLU A 102 5.35 9.26 8.50
N GLY A 103 4.92 7.99 8.44
CA GLY A 103 3.84 7.54 7.57
C GLY A 103 2.46 8.01 7.99
N TYR A 104 2.33 8.80 9.05
CA TYR A 104 1.05 9.33 9.49
C TYR A 104 0.66 10.60 8.73
N PHE A 105 -0.58 10.66 8.24
CA PHE A 105 -1.13 11.77 7.48
C PHE A 105 -2.57 12.08 7.91
N GLU A 106 -2.89 13.37 8.02
CA GLU A 106 -4.27 13.84 8.22
C GLU A 106 -4.81 14.47 6.94
N PHE A 107 -6.03 14.11 6.57
CA PHE A 107 -6.70 14.67 5.39
C PHE A 107 -7.39 16.00 5.78
N ASN A 108 -6.61 17.04 6.06
CA ASN A 108 -7.10 18.34 6.55
C ASN A 108 -7.51 19.34 5.45
N GLY A 109 -7.30 18.99 4.18
CA GLY A 109 -7.71 19.78 3.01
C GLY A 109 -6.56 20.35 2.20
N ASN A 110 -5.32 20.14 2.65
CA ASN A 110 -4.14 20.37 1.81
C ASN A 110 -4.06 19.26 0.78
N THR A 111 -3.84 19.61 -0.50
CA THR A 111 -3.57 18.63 -1.55
C THR A 111 -2.28 17.89 -1.24
N THR A 112 -2.31 16.57 -1.37
CA THR A 112 -1.20 15.66 -1.13
C THR A 112 -0.98 14.77 -2.34
N GLY A 113 0.15 14.03 -2.37
CA GLY A 113 0.36 13.02 -3.40
C GLY A 113 -0.72 11.92 -3.44
N PHE A 114 -1.50 11.75 -2.36
CA PHE A 114 -2.59 10.77 -2.31
C PHE A 114 -3.84 11.21 -3.07
N ASP A 115 -4.01 12.52 -3.29
CA ASP A 115 -5.11 13.07 -4.10
C ASP A 115 -4.99 12.73 -5.58
N HIS A 116 -3.80 12.33 -6.01
CA HIS A 116 -3.48 11.96 -7.38
C HIS A 116 -3.02 10.51 -7.52
N SER A 117 -3.20 9.68 -6.48
CA SER A 117 -2.79 8.27 -6.48
C SER A 117 -3.98 7.32 -6.60
N TYR A 118 -3.70 6.02 -6.57
CA TYR A 118 -4.70 4.95 -6.49
C TYR A 118 -5.56 4.99 -5.22
N LEU A 119 -5.20 5.81 -4.22
CA LEU A 119 -6.01 6.02 -3.02
C LEU A 119 -7.04 7.14 -3.20
N ARG A 120 -7.05 7.81 -4.35
CA ARG A 120 -8.00 8.88 -4.63
C ARG A 120 -9.44 8.35 -4.51
N GLY A 121 -10.23 8.99 -3.65
CA GLY A 121 -11.63 8.59 -3.36
C GLY A 121 -11.78 7.57 -2.23
N GLU A 122 -10.68 7.03 -1.72
CA GLU A 122 -10.72 6.18 -0.52
C GLU A 122 -10.84 7.03 0.77
N PHE A 123 -10.53 8.33 0.72
CA PHE A 123 -10.63 9.25 1.86
C PHE A 123 -11.41 10.52 1.51
N VAL A 124 -11.82 11.27 2.55
CA VAL A 124 -12.43 12.60 2.40
C VAL A 124 -11.67 13.65 3.23
N HIS A 125 -11.30 14.74 2.59
CA HIS A 125 -10.68 15.88 3.25
C HIS A 125 -11.64 16.63 4.17
N ARG A 126 -11.08 17.21 5.25
CA ARG A 126 -11.81 17.99 6.28
C ARG A 126 -12.93 17.20 6.95
N ASN A 127 -12.80 15.87 6.99
CA ASN A 127 -13.79 14.96 7.55
C ASN A 127 -13.27 14.18 8.77
N GLN A 128 -12.26 14.71 9.46
CA GLN A 128 -11.56 14.02 10.56
C GLN A 128 -11.03 12.64 10.14
N GLU A 129 -10.63 12.52 8.88
CA GLU A 129 -10.00 11.31 8.36
C GLU A 129 -8.49 11.45 8.40
N SER A 130 -7.84 10.34 8.70
CA SER A 130 -6.39 10.25 8.72
C SER A 130 -5.94 8.85 8.32
N MET A 131 -4.65 8.69 8.09
CA MET A 131 -4.07 7.44 7.62
C MET A 131 -2.69 7.20 8.25
N ILE A 132 -2.35 5.94 8.49
CA ILE A 132 -0.98 5.50 8.71
C ILE A 132 -0.56 4.66 7.50
N ARG A 133 0.52 5.05 6.85
CA ARG A 133 1.20 4.28 5.80
C ARG A 133 2.30 3.42 6.41
N HIS A 134 2.31 2.14 6.08
CA HIS A 134 3.34 1.18 6.48
C HIS A 134 3.87 0.44 5.25
N ARG A 135 5.16 0.62 4.95
CA ARG A 135 5.83 -0.03 3.83
C ARG A 135 6.57 -1.26 4.30
N THR A 136 6.28 -2.39 3.69
CA THR A 136 6.99 -3.65 3.84
C THR A 136 7.61 -4.07 2.51
N PRO A 137 8.51 -5.07 2.50
CA PRO A 137 9.04 -5.63 1.26
C PRO A 137 7.97 -6.29 0.36
N GLN A 138 6.79 -6.63 0.90
CA GLN A 138 5.71 -7.31 0.18
C GLN A 138 4.54 -6.38 -0.17
N SER A 139 4.31 -5.32 0.60
CA SER A 139 3.16 -4.43 0.39
C SER A 139 3.39 -3.02 0.92
N GLU A 140 2.55 -2.10 0.45
CA GLU A 140 2.28 -0.81 1.10
C GLU A 140 0.87 -0.85 1.71
N ASP A 141 0.82 -0.90 3.04
CA ASP A 141 -0.41 -0.95 3.83
C ASP A 141 -0.81 0.45 4.28
N HIS A 142 -2.08 0.79 4.09
CA HIS A 142 -2.66 2.07 4.46
C HIS A 142 -3.82 1.83 5.44
N TYR A 143 -3.61 2.20 6.69
CA TYR A 143 -4.59 2.09 7.76
C TYR A 143 -5.34 3.40 7.87
N PHE A 144 -6.61 3.41 7.47
CA PHE A 144 -7.47 4.59 7.49
C PHE A 144 -8.27 4.68 8.78
N PHE A 145 -8.39 5.91 9.27
CA PHE A 145 -9.14 6.28 10.46
C PHE A 145 -10.22 7.29 10.07
N ILE A 146 -11.38 7.17 10.70
CA ILE A 146 -12.52 8.09 10.55
C ILE A 146 -12.95 8.61 11.92
N GLN A 147 -13.72 9.71 11.94
CA GLN A 147 -14.18 10.35 13.18
C GLN A 147 -13.01 10.66 14.15
N GLY A 148 -11.89 11.09 13.58
CA GLY A 148 -10.67 11.43 14.31
C GLY A 148 -9.76 10.22 14.54
N ASP A 149 -10.24 9.16 15.18
CA ASP A 149 -9.36 8.12 15.74
C ASP A 149 -9.92 6.71 15.66
N HIS A 150 -10.83 6.40 14.73
CA HIS A 150 -11.44 5.07 14.62
C HIS A 150 -10.93 4.32 13.37
N PHE A 151 -10.09 3.30 13.55
CA PHE A 151 -9.61 2.47 12.45
C PHE A 151 -10.78 1.71 11.81
N TRP A 152 -11.02 1.92 10.52
CA TRP A 152 -12.17 1.33 9.84
C TRP A 152 -11.83 0.68 8.50
N LYS A 153 -10.65 0.96 7.96
CA LYS A 153 -10.24 0.41 6.66
C LYS A 153 -8.73 0.18 6.58
N LEU A 154 -8.35 -1.01 6.10
CA LEU A 154 -7.00 -1.30 5.64
C LEU A 154 -7.01 -1.43 4.12
N PHE A 155 -6.24 -0.60 3.43
CA PHE A 155 -5.95 -0.77 2.01
C PHE A 155 -4.53 -1.31 1.86
N ARG A 156 -4.39 -2.54 1.36
CA ARG A 156 -3.10 -3.19 1.12
C ARG A 156 -2.81 -3.23 -0.37
N ALA A 157 -1.80 -2.49 -0.82
CA ALA A 157 -1.27 -2.55 -2.16
C ALA A 157 -0.07 -3.50 -2.19
N PHE A 158 -0.16 -4.61 -2.89
CA PHE A 158 0.92 -5.61 -2.91
C PHE A 158 1.96 -5.28 -3.98
N HIS A 159 3.25 -5.42 -3.69
CA HIS A 159 4.27 -5.21 -4.71
C HIS A 159 4.17 -6.27 -5.82
N ALA A 160 4.47 -5.89 -7.06
CA ALA A 160 4.45 -6.79 -8.22
C ALA A 160 5.32 -8.06 -8.01
N SER A 161 6.40 -7.93 -7.24
CA SER A 161 7.31 -9.03 -6.87
C SER A 161 6.62 -10.16 -6.11
N VAL A 162 5.51 -9.89 -5.42
CA VAL A 162 4.74 -10.91 -4.69
C VAL A 162 4.01 -11.86 -5.64
N PHE A 163 3.57 -11.35 -6.79
CA PHE A 163 2.75 -12.12 -7.72
C PHE A 163 3.57 -12.78 -8.84
N GLN A 164 4.82 -12.38 -9.05
CA GLN A 164 5.74 -13.00 -10.01
C GLN A 164 5.15 -13.17 -11.43
N GLY A 165 4.29 -12.23 -11.86
CA GLY A 165 3.60 -12.28 -13.16
C GLY A 165 2.26 -13.03 -13.17
N ALA A 166 1.78 -13.53 -12.02
CA ALA A 166 0.43 -14.08 -11.89
C ALA A 166 -0.62 -13.05 -12.27
N SER A 167 -1.67 -13.52 -12.95
CA SER A 167 -2.76 -12.65 -13.40
C SER A 167 -3.67 -12.23 -12.25
N PHE A 168 -4.51 -11.21 -12.49
CA PHE A 168 -5.52 -10.82 -11.52
C PHE A 168 -6.55 -11.93 -11.29
N GLN A 169 -6.81 -12.78 -12.29
CA GLN A 169 -7.66 -13.96 -12.11
C GLN A 169 -7.04 -14.98 -11.15
N ASP A 170 -5.73 -15.22 -11.24
CA ASP A 170 -5.02 -16.14 -10.34
C ASP A 170 -5.02 -15.59 -8.91
N PHE A 171 -4.80 -14.28 -8.76
CA PHE A 171 -4.93 -13.59 -7.49
C PHE A 171 -6.33 -13.76 -6.88
N CYS A 172 -7.38 -13.53 -7.68
CA CYS A 172 -8.76 -13.73 -7.25
C CYS A 172 -9.04 -15.19 -6.86
N ALA A 173 -8.55 -16.16 -7.63
CA ALA A 173 -8.75 -17.58 -7.35
C ALA A 173 -8.12 -17.99 -6.01
N ALA A 174 -6.91 -17.51 -5.70
CA ALA A 174 -6.26 -17.73 -4.41
C ALA A 174 -7.05 -17.13 -3.24
N LEU A 175 -7.63 -15.94 -3.44
CA LEU A 175 -8.50 -15.33 -2.43
C LEU A 175 -9.82 -16.10 -2.26
N GLU A 176 -10.38 -16.65 -3.33
CA GLU A 176 -11.59 -17.47 -3.24
C GLU A 176 -11.36 -18.81 -2.54
N GLU A 177 -10.16 -19.39 -2.66
CA GLU A 177 -9.77 -20.56 -1.87
C GLU A 177 -9.69 -20.22 -0.37
N ARG A 178 -9.19 -19.03 -0.04
CA ARG A 178 -8.99 -18.57 1.34
C ARG A 178 -10.27 -18.10 2.02
N TYR A 179 -11.08 -17.28 1.34
CA TYR A 179 -12.26 -16.64 1.90
C TYR A 179 -13.58 -17.31 1.50
N GLY A 180 -13.55 -18.20 0.52
CA GLY A 180 -14.74 -18.71 -0.16
C GLY A 180 -15.10 -17.89 -1.39
N ARG A 181 -16.19 -18.25 -2.06
CA ARG A 181 -16.60 -17.63 -3.33
C ARG A 181 -16.90 -16.14 -3.16
N GLY A 182 -16.28 -15.30 -3.99
CA GLY A 182 -16.52 -13.86 -4.03
C GLY A 182 -17.67 -13.49 -4.97
N ARG A 183 -18.10 -12.23 -4.92
CA ARG A 183 -19.07 -11.64 -5.84
C ARG A 183 -18.42 -10.54 -6.64
N TRP A 184 -18.52 -10.62 -7.96
CA TRP A 184 -18.10 -9.52 -8.82
C TRP A 184 -19.05 -8.34 -8.64
N ARG A 185 -18.47 -7.15 -8.51
CA ARG A 185 -19.14 -5.86 -8.42
C ARG A 185 -18.54 -4.90 -9.42
N GLU A 186 -19.35 -3.93 -9.83
CA GLU A 186 -18.98 -2.86 -10.72
C GLU A 186 -19.48 -1.54 -10.13
N GLY A 187 -18.73 -0.46 -10.33
CA GLY A 187 -19.07 0.86 -9.82
C GLY A 187 -17.90 1.81 -9.86
N GLU A 188 -18.06 2.97 -9.26
CA GLU A 188 -17.02 4.01 -9.20
C GLU A 188 -15.89 3.59 -8.24
N ILE A 189 -14.66 3.57 -8.78
CA ILE A 189 -13.39 3.39 -8.07
C ILE A 189 -12.69 4.75 -8.04
N GLY A 190 -13.27 5.70 -7.31
CA GLY A 190 -12.69 7.04 -7.12
C GLY A 190 -13.64 8.19 -7.45
N PRO A 191 -13.26 9.43 -7.12
CA PRO A 191 -14.14 10.59 -7.18
C PRO A 191 -14.26 11.17 -8.60
N ASP A 192 -13.45 10.71 -9.57
CA ASP A 192 -13.56 11.10 -10.98
C ASP A 192 -14.68 10.38 -11.73
N GLY A 193 -15.43 9.49 -11.07
CA GLY A 193 -16.39 8.61 -11.74
C GLY A 193 -15.71 7.51 -12.55
N ALA A 194 -14.45 7.16 -12.22
CA ALA A 194 -13.77 6.05 -12.86
C ALA A 194 -14.51 4.75 -12.53
N HIS A 195 -15.17 4.15 -13.51
CA HIS A 195 -15.85 2.87 -13.34
C HIS A 195 -14.84 1.73 -13.40
N GLY A 196 -14.95 0.79 -12.47
CA GLY A 196 -14.19 -0.44 -12.53
C GLY A 196 -14.92 -1.61 -11.91
N ARG A 197 -14.28 -2.76 -11.99
CA ARG A 197 -14.81 -4.05 -11.54
C ARG A 197 -13.88 -4.64 -10.49
N TRP A 198 -14.45 -5.14 -9.40
CA TRP A 198 -13.70 -5.77 -8.31
C TRP A 198 -14.40 -7.04 -7.83
N LEU A 199 -13.63 -7.94 -7.21
CA LEU A 199 -14.17 -9.11 -6.52
C LEU A 199 -14.40 -8.74 -5.05
N GLU A 200 -15.57 -9.07 -4.51
CA GLU A 200 -16.00 -8.63 -3.19
C GLU A 200 -16.49 -9.80 -2.32
N TRP A 201 -16.12 -9.75 -1.05
CA TRP A 201 -16.71 -10.56 0.01
C TRP A 201 -17.36 -9.65 1.04
N GLU A 202 -18.54 -10.03 1.49
CA GLU A 202 -19.27 -9.26 2.49
C GLU A 202 -19.85 -10.21 3.53
N SER A 203 -19.66 -9.87 4.80
CA SER A 203 -20.29 -10.52 5.94
C SER A 203 -21.03 -9.47 6.79
N ARG A 204 -21.51 -9.88 7.97
CA ARG A 204 -22.08 -8.91 8.91
C ARG A 204 -21.05 -7.88 9.38
N LYS A 205 -19.78 -8.30 9.52
CA LYS A 205 -18.68 -7.54 10.11
C LYS A 205 -17.71 -6.94 9.09
N TYR A 206 -17.46 -7.66 8.00
CA TYR A 206 -16.38 -7.32 7.08
C TYR A 206 -16.89 -7.10 5.66
N ARG A 207 -16.28 -6.14 4.99
CA ARG A 207 -16.24 -6.09 3.53
C ARG A 207 -14.80 -6.20 3.08
N VAL A 208 -14.56 -7.03 2.08
CA VAL A 208 -13.24 -7.22 1.48
C VAL A 208 -13.36 -7.02 -0.02
N ARG A 209 -12.51 -6.18 -0.61
CA ARG A 209 -12.46 -5.91 -2.06
C ARG A 209 -11.09 -6.26 -2.61
N ALA A 210 -11.04 -7.07 -3.67
CA ALA A 210 -9.85 -7.27 -4.49
C ALA A 210 -9.94 -6.41 -5.74
N ILE A 211 -8.97 -5.53 -5.95
CA ILE A 211 -8.98 -4.50 -7.01
C ILE A 211 -7.75 -4.70 -7.90
N ASP A 212 -7.96 -4.63 -9.20
CA ASP A 212 -6.90 -4.59 -10.19
C ASP A 212 -6.41 -3.15 -10.39
N ASN A 213 -5.20 -2.85 -9.93
CA ASN A 213 -4.54 -1.57 -10.18
C ASN A 213 -3.37 -1.73 -11.16
N SER A 214 -3.24 -2.87 -11.84
CA SER A 214 -2.06 -3.22 -12.63
C SER A 214 -1.91 -2.39 -13.90
N THR A 215 -3.00 -1.96 -14.52
CA THR A 215 -2.98 -1.18 -15.77
C THR A 215 -2.17 0.10 -15.65
N PHE A 216 -2.27 0.81 -14.52
CA PHE A 216 -1.58 2.09 -14.30
C PHE A 216 -0.48 2.02 -13.25
N TYR A 217 -0.63 1.18 -12.23
CA TYR A 217 0.27 1.14 -11.08
C TYR A 217 1.05 -0.16 -10.92
N GLY A 218 0.75 -1.19 -11.73
CA GLY A 218 1.49 -2.45 -11.73
C GLY A 218 1.29 -3.34 -10.49
N PHE A 219 0.24 -3.13 -9.69
CA PHE A 219 -0.05 -3.95 -8.52
C PHE A 219 -1.52 -4.35 -8.39
N TYR A 220 -1.79 -5.31 -7.51
CA TYR A 220 -3.13 -5.65 -7.04
C TYR A 220 -3.33 -5.17 -5.61
N SER A 221 -4.58 -4.84 -5.29
CA SER A 221 -4.94 -4.35 -3.97
C SER A 221 -5.97 -5.23 -3.29
N LEU A 222 -5.87 -5.33 -1.96
CA LEU A 222 -6.87 -5.92 -1.10
C LEU A 222 -7.29 -4.90 -0.04
N VAL A 223 -8.58 -4.59 -0.01
CA VAL A 223 -9.16 -3.58 0.88
C VAL A 223 -10.07 -4.27 1.87
N PHE A 224 -9.81 -4.07 3.17
CA PHE A 224 -10.63 -4.57 4.27
C PHE A 224 -11.35 -3.41 4.93
N GLU A 225 -12.66 -3.53 5.14
CA GLU A 225 -13.49 -2.46 5.66
C GLU A 225 -14.43 -2.98 6.76
N ASP A 226 -14.65 -2.15 7.78
CA ASP A 226 -15.64 -2.38 8.83
C ASP A 226 -17.06 -2.11 8.29
N MET A 227 -17.89 -3.15 8.26
CA MET A 227 -19.26 -3.02 7.76
C MET A 227 -20.15 -2.10 8.58
N ASP A 228 -19.88 -1.91 9.87
CA ASP A 228 -20.65 -0.98 10.71
C ASP A 228 -20.36 0.48 10.38
N ILE A 229 -19.17 0.76 9.82
CA ILE A 229 -18.81 2.06 9.27
C ILE A 229 -19.30 2.19 7.82
N VAL A 230 -19.07 1.18 6.97
CA VAL A 230 -19.49 1.19 5.56
C VAL A 230 -20.99 1.49 5.42
N ARG A 231 -21.85 0.87 6.24
CA ARG A 231 -23.31 1.10 6.21
C ARG A 231 -23.74 2.53 6.55
N ARG A 232 -22.90 3.30 7.22
CA ARG A 232 -23.17 4.68 7.65
C ARG A 232 -22.23 5.68 6.98
N LEU A 233 -21.45 5.25 6.00
CA LEU A 233 -20.34 6.03 5.47
C LEU A 233 -20.81 7.37 4.87
N ASP A 234 -21.96 7.38 4.20
CA ASP A 234 -22.56 8.60 3.65
C ASP A 234 -22.97 9.61 4.75
N GLN A 235 -23.41 9.11 5.91
CA GLN A 235 -23.73 9.95 7.07
C GLN A 235 -22.47 10.46 7.77
N LEU A 236 -21.41 9.65 7.77
CA LEU A 236 -20.11 9.98 8.36
C LEU A 236 -19.25 10.86 7.47
N ARG A 237 -19.59 10.95 6.17
CA ARG A 237 -19.00 11.86 5.18
C ARG A 237 -20.06 12.82 4.66
N PRO A 238 -20.73 13.61 5.53
CA PRO A 238 -21.87 14.45 5.15
C PRO A 238 -21.47 15.59 4.20
N ARG A 239 -20.16 15.77 3.99
CA ARG A 239 -19.56 16.73 3.07
C ARG A 239 -18.45 16.01 2.30
N ARG A 240 -18.74 15.53 1.09
CA ARG A 240 -17.75 15.74 0.03
C ARG A 240 -17.64 17.26 -0.03
N GLY A 241 -16.60 17.85 0.56
CA GLY A 241 -16.40 19.31 0.50
C GLY A 241 -16.58 19.78 -0.94
N PRO A 242 -17.01 21.03 -1.19
CA PRO A 242 -17.18 21.50 -2.56
C PRO A 242 -15.91 21.13 -3.34
N GLU A 243 -16.08 20.51 -4.52
CA GLU A 243 -14.99 20.43 -5.49
C GLU A 243 -14.40 21.84 -5.54
N GLY A 244 -13.22 22.04 -4.95
CA GLY A 244 -12.51 23.30 -5.10
C GLY A 244 -12.46 23.55 -6.60
N PRO A 245 -12.69 24.81 -7.04
CA PRO A 245 -12.91 25.09 -8.46
C PRO A 245 -11.84 24.38 -9.28
N ARG A 246 -12.27 23.60 -10.28
CA ARG A 246 -11.41 22.98 -11.30
C ARG A 246 -10.53 24.08 -11.91
N ARG A 247 -9.39 24.35 -11.29
CA ARG A 247 -8.32 25.18 -11.84
C ARG A 247 -7.28 24.21 -12.33
N HIS A 248 -7.19 24.10 -13.65
CA HIS A 248 -6.17 23.32 -14.32
C HIS A 248 -4.80 23.87 -13.95
N ALA A 249 -4.10 23.21 -13.02
CA ALA A 249 -2.76 23.59 -12.56
C ALA A 249 -1.65 23.47 -13.63
N LEU A 250 -1.99 23.13 -14.87
CA LEU A 250 -1.08 23.17 -16.01
C LEU A 250 -0.95 24.56 -16.66
N VAL A 251 -1.77 25.55 -16.26
CA VAL A 251 -1.78 26.89 -16.86
C VAL A 251 -1.11 27.95 -15.97
N GLU A 252 -0.71 27.63 -14.74
CA GLU A 252 -0.13 28.61 -13.80
C GLU A 252 1.39 28.44 -13.56
N SER A 253 2.04 27.46 -14.21
CA SER A 253 3.50 27.27 -14.09
C SER A 253 4.34 28.21 -14.97
N VAL A 254 3.74 29.26 -15.55
CA VAL A 254 4.45 30.22 -16.43
C VAL A 254 4.32 31.68 -15.95
N THR A 255 3.57 31.99 -14.88
CA THR A 255 3.31 33.40 -14.55
C THR A 255 3.61 33.90 -13.15
N ASP A 256 4.05 33.08 -12.19
CA ASP A 256 4.37 33.59 -10.85
C ASP A 256 5.84 33.38 -10.49
N ASP A 257 6.64 34.38 -10.87
CA ASP A 257 7.96 34.67 -10.29
C ASP A 257 7.77 35.16 -8.85
N VAL A 258 7.73 34.25 -7.87
CA VAL A 258 7.98 34.60 -6.46
C VAL A 258 8.84 33.53 -5.79
N GLU A 259 10.06 33.96 -5.48
CA GLU A 259 11.13 33.29 -4.77
C GLU A 259 10.62 32.63 -3.47
N SER A 260 10.63 31.29 -3.43
CA SER A 260 10.39 30.51 -2.21
C SER A 260 11.47 29.45 -2.04
N VAL A 261 11.90 29.32 -0.78
CA VAL A 261 13.07 28.61 -0.30
C VAL A 261 13.11 27.16 -0.79
N ILE A 262 14.12 26.86 -1.60
CA ILE A 262 14.43 25.51 -2.11
C ILE A 262 14.82 24.63 -0.91
N VAL A 263 13.92 23.76 -0.49
CA VAL A 263 14.30 22.54 0.22
C VAL A 263 15.05 21.69 -0.81
N LYS A 264 16.37 21.55 -0.59
CA LYS A 264 17.27 20.77 -1.43
C LYS A 264 16.79 19.31 -1.45
N ASP A 265 16.23 18.90 -2.58
CA ASP A 265 15.92 17.51 -2.90
C ASP A 265 17.21 16.85 -3.42
N ASP A 266 17.70 15.84 -2.70
CA ASP A 266 18.90 15.07 -3.04
C ASP A 266 18.65 14.04 -4.18
N HIS A 267 17.54 14.15 -4.92
CA HIS A 267 17.22 13.27 -6.05
C HIS A 267 16.93 13.98 -7.38
N ALA A 268 17.38 15.24 -7.54
CA ALA A 268 17.27 15.98 -8.81
C ALA A 268 18.03 15.34 -10.00
N ASP A 269 18.97 14.42 -9.76
CA ASP A 269 19.86 13.88 -10.82
C ASP A 269 19.36 12.58 -11.48
N VAL A 270 18.12 12.14 -11.23
CA VAL A 270 17.58 10.92 -11.86
C VAL A 270 17.02 11.20 -13.26
N ALA A 271 16.46 12.40 -13.49
CA ALA A 271 15.82 12.76 -14.76
C ALA A 271 16.84 13.02 -15.89
N ASP A 272 18.02 13.55 -15.58
CA ASP A 272 19.07 13.81 -16.58
C ASP A 272 19.87 12.57 -16.99
N ARG A 273 19.73 11.46 -16.23
CA ARG A 273 20.40 10.18 -16.52
C ARG A 273 19.63 9.28 -17.48
N LEU A 274 18.37 9.60 -17.76
CA LEU A 274 17.45 8.79 -18.60
C LEU A 274 17.32 9.28 -20.05
N THR A 275 17.96 10.40 -20.43
CA THR A 275 17.88 10.95 -21.81
C THR A 275 19.18 10.88 -22.62
N GLY A 276 20.22 10.21 -22.10
CA GLY A 276 21.32 9.71 -22.95
C GLY A 276 22.10 10.76 -23.75
N ARG A 277 22.50 11.88 -23.13
CA ARG A 277 23.58 12.73 -23.68
C ARG A 277 24.86 12.58 -22.86
N ALA A 278 25.77 11.73 -23.36
CA ALA A 278 27.12 11.63 -22.84
C ALA A 278 27.93 12.89 -23.23
N SER A 279 28.29 13.66 -22.20
CA SER A 279 29.56 14.34 -21.92
C SER A 279 30.34 15.07 -23.03
N THR A 280 30.75 16.29 -22.71
CA THR A 280 32.17 16.65 -22.79
C THR A 280 32.56 17.55 -21.62
N PRO A 281 33.58 17.21 -20.81
CA PRO A 281 34.15 18.13 -19.84
C PRO A 281 35.17 19.02 -20.55
N SER A 282 35.03 20.35 -20.44
CA SER A 282 36.14 21.26 -20.71
C SER A 282 36.60 21.87 -19.40
N SER A 283 37.78 21.45 -18.96
CA SER A 283 38.58 22.13 -17.97
C SER A 283 39.30 23.32 -18.58
N SER A 284 39.56 24.31 -17.74
CA SER A 284 40.59 25.37 -17.84
C SER A 284 40.20 26.67 -18.53
N GLY A 285 40.36 27.79 -17.81
CA GLY A 285 40.25 29.12 -18.38
C GLY A 285 40.11 30.30 -17.42
N SER A 286 40.80 30.29 -16.27
CA SER A 286 41.03 31.51 -15.51
C SER A 286 41.82 32.51 -16.39
N SER A 287 41.28 33.70 -16.64
CA SER A 287 42.10 34.91 -16.72
C SER A 287 41.28 36.17 -16.44
N SER A 288 41.62 36.79 -15.33
CA SER A 288 41.28 38.16 -14.97
C SER A 288 42.09 39.18 -15.77
N GLN A 289 41.44 40.29 -16.10
CA GLN A 289 41.98 41.66 -16.13
C GLN A 289 43.11 42.08 -17.10
N SER A 290 42.80 43.22 -17.75
CA SER A 290 43.68 44.38 -17.94
C SER A 290 44.66 44.39 -19.13
N LYS A 291 44.30 45.15 -20.18
CA LYS A 291 45.08 46.30 -20.66
C LYS A 291 44.37 47.05 -21.80
N ARG A 292 44.28 48.37 -21.64
CA ARG A 292 44.51 49.48 -22.61
C ARG A 292 43.97 49.26 -24.04
N ARG A 293 43.19 50.18 -24.61
CA ARG A 293 43.48 51.61 -24.75
C ARG A 293 42.25 52.32 -25.32
#